data_AF-A0AB37IGM9-F1
#
_entry.id   AF-A0AB37IGM9-F1
#
_cell.length_a   1.000
_cell.length_b   1.000
_cell.length_c   1.000
_cell.angle_alpha   90.00
_cell.angle_beta   90.00
_cell.angle_gamma   90.00
#
_symmetry.space_group_name_H-M   'P 1'
#
loop_
_entity.id
_entity.type
_entity.pdbx_description
1 polymer ?
#
loop_
_entity_poly.entity_id
_entity_poly.type
_entity_poly.pdbx_seq_one_letter_code
_entity_poly.pdbx_strand_id
1 'polypeptide(L)'
;MEKGRVTLPSEENYYDETMAVAKKWKADAIRDSDGTKLDKQIKNSGLKIYNAYFPTRAHNDFIQEHMEECPQIYLMSDRILSKETSLTIAFMKTYYPDQLVPNYRDNPKKYWEVIDRTTGEVIDASLWTIDQEQHRVMIKETTPWHEYTVSFLAYIIWDPVEMYNHLTNDWGDKEHEIPFDALQPHSHQFILDTMKSWLKDIQRLMSSGSPRSFINFH
;
A
#
# COMPACT_ATOMS: atom_id res chain seq x y z
N MET A 1 37.32 -3.21 22.48
CA MET A 1 35.90 -3.08 22.08
C MET A 1 35.78 -3.46 20.63
N GLU A 2 35.07 -4.54 20.32
CA GLU A 2 34.86 -5.03 18.96
C GLU A 2 34.10 -4.02 18.09
N LYS A 3 34.37 -4.02 16.78
CA LYS A 3 33.64 -3.27 15.76
C LYS A 3 32.47 -4.13 15.25
N GLY A 4 31.35 -3.49 14.87
CA GLY A 4 30.21 -4.12 14.19
C GLY A 4 29.00 -4.44 15.06
N ARG A 5 28.03 -5.16 14.45
CA ARG A 5 26.67 -5.42 14.97
C ARG A 5 25.81 -4.15 15.05
N VAL A 6 26.12 -3.15 14.24
CA VAL A 6 25.40 -1.88 14.17
C VAL A 6 25.22 -1.51 12.70
N THR A 7 23.97 -1.34 12.29
CA THR A 7 23.56 -0.86 10.96
C THR A 7 23.05 0.56 11.08
N LEU A 8 23.55 1.48 10.24
CA LEU A 8 23.10 2.87 10.21
C LEU A 8 22.20 3.14 9.00
N PRO A 9 21.10 3.89 9.16
CA PRO A 9 20.40 4.45 8.01
C PRO A 9 21.23 5.58 7.39
N SER A 10 21.10 5.77 6.07
CA SER A 10 21.70 6.89 5.35
C SER A 10 20.90 7.22 4.08
N GLU A 11 21.18 8.36 3.48
CA GLU A 11 20.54 8.89 2.27
C GLU A 11 21.53 9.72 1.43
N GLU A 12 21.10 10.20 0.26
CA GLU A 12 21.93 11.01 -0.64
C GLU A 12 22.33 12.35 0.01
N ASN A 13 23.55 12.83 -0.25
CA ASN A 13 24.10 14.11 0.22
C ASN A 13 24.49 14.18 1.72
N TYR A 14 24.55 13.06 2.43
CA TYR A 14 24.95 12.99 3.85
C TYR A 14 26.19 12.11 4.09
N TYR A 15 27.10 12.02 3.12
CA TYR A 15 28.26 11.13 3.19
C TYR A 15 29.13 11.39 4.43
N ASP A 16 29.55 12.63 4.65
CA ASP A 16 30.51 12.97 5.71
C ASP A 16 29.92 12.74 7.11
N GLU A 17 28.67 13.13 7.32
CA GLU A 17 27.91 12.91 8.56
C GLU A 17 27.71 11.41 8.82
N THR A 18 27.30 10.66 7.79
CA THR A 18 27.11 9.21 7.88
C THR A 18 28.40 8.52 8.29
N MET A 19 29.54 8.89 7.68
CA MET A 19 30.84 8.30 8.01
C MET A 19 31.34 8.71 9.40
N ALA A 20 31.06 9.93 9.84
CA ALA A 20 31.37 10.37 11.20
C ALA A 20 30.61 9.55 12.26
N VAL A 21 29.30 9.32 12.06
CA VAL A 21 28.49 8.48 12.94
C VAL A 21 28.92 7.01 12.86
N ALA A 22 29.17 6.49 11.66
CA ALA A 22 29.66 5.12 11.46
C ALA A 22 30.95 4.86 12.24
N LYS A 23 31.90 5.79 12.22
CA LYS A 23 33.13 5.71 13.00
C LYS A 23 32.87 5.76 14.50
N LYS A 24 32.01 6.68 14.97
CA LYS A 24 31.68 6.86 16.39
C LYS A 24 30.99 5.62 16.97
N TRP A 25 30.03 5.05 16.24
CA TRP A 25 29.22 3.92 16.68
C TRP A 25 29.80 2.57 16.27
N LYS A 26 30.91 2.59 15.51
CA LYS A 26 31.60 1.39 15.00
C LYS A 26 30.67 0.50 14.16
N ALA A 27 29.84 1.13 13.34
CA ALA A 27 28.92 0.45 12.42
C ALA A 27 29.69 -0.45 11.45
N ASP A 28 29.12 -1.61 11.13
CA ASP A 28 29.63 -2.52 10.09
C ASP A 28 28.73 -2.57 8.86
N ALA A 29 27.58 -1.87 8.89
CA ALA A 29 26.66 -1.80 7.79
C ALA A 29 25.95 -0.44 7.68
N ILE A 30 25.54 -0.13 6.46
CA ILE A 30 24.66 1.00 6.12
C ILE A 30 23.43 0.43 5.41
N ARG A 31 22.26 0.94 5.75
CA ARG A 31 20.98 0.67 5.08
C ARG A 31 20.53 1.95 4.38
N ASP A 32 20.01 1.81 3.17
CA ASP A 32 19.26 2.90 2.53
C ASP A 32 18.03 3.29 3.36
N SER A 33 17.72 4.59 3.37
CA SER A 33 16.46 5.09 3.92
C SER A 33 15.35 4.88 2.90
N ASP A 34 14.16 4.50 3.37
CA ASP A 34 13.05 4.11 2.51
C ASP A 34 12.70 5.23 1.50
N GLY A 35 12.80 4.94 0.20
CA GLY A 35 12.53 5.91 -0.88
C GLY A 35 13.72 6.79 -1.29
N THR A 36 14.93 6.54 -0.78
CA THR A 36 16.14 7.32 -1.12
C THR A 36 17.21 6.48 -1.84
N LYS A 37 18.16 7.14 -2.50
CA LYS A 37 19.32 6.49 -3.11
C LYS A 37 20.56 6.80 -2.29
N LEU A 38 21.37 5.78 -1.99
CA LEU A 38 22.68 6.01 -1.38
C LEU A 38 23.68 6.58 -2.40
N ASP A 39 24.48 7.54 -1.95
CA ASP A 39 25.62 8.07 -2.70
C ASP A 39 26.58 6.97 -3.15
N LYS A 40 27.17 7.14 -4.33
CA LYS A 40 28.23 6.24 -4.82
C LYS A 40 29.40 6.14 -3.84
N GLN A 41 29.70 7.24 -3.14
CA GLN A 41 30.76 7.28 -2.13
C GLN A 41 30.42 6.42 -0.90
N ILE A 42 29.16 6.43 -0.44
CA ILE A 42 28.67 5.55 0.64
C ILE A 42 28.79 4.09 0.21
N LYS A 43 28.36 3.79 -1.02
CA LYS A 43 28.46 2.44 -1.59
C LYS A 43 29.91 1.96 -1.61
N ASN A 44 30.90 2.82 -1.79
CA ASN A 44 32.33 2.47 -1.80
C ASN A 44 33.02 2.57 -0.43
N SER A 45 32.28 2.77 0.67
CA SER A 45 32.84 2.96 2.02
C SER A 45 33.51 1.72 2.64
N GLY A 46 33.29 0.54 2.05
CA GLY A 46 33.74 -0.75 2.58
C GLY A 46 32.83 -1.35 3.67
N LEU A 47 31.77 -0.65 4.06
CA LEU A 47 30.72 -1.16 4.94
C LEU A 47 29.76 -2.07 4.15
N LYS A 48 29.10 -3.02 4.84
CA LYS A 48 28.03 -3.82 4.22
C LYS A 48 26.89 -2.88 3.84
N ILE A 49 26.31 -3.07 2.65
CA ILE A 49 25.19 -2.24 2.20
C ILE A 49 23.92 -3.07 2.22
N TYR A 50 22.93 -2.66 2.99
CA TYR A 50 21.57 -3.20 2.91
C TYR A 50 20.75 -2.31 2.00
N ASN A 51 20.13 -2.91 0.98
CA ASN A 51 19.12 -2.22 0.18
C ASN A 51 17.74 -2.79 0.55
N ALA A 52 16.81 -1.91 0.87
CA ALA A 52 15.41 -2.24 1.01
C ALA A 52 14.84 -2.62 -0.37
N TYR A 53 14.04 -3.67 -0.41
CA TYR A 53 13.32 -4.07 -1.62
C TYR A 53 11.84 -4.14 -1.30
N PHE A 54 11.03 -3.42 -2.07
CA PHE A 54 9.59 -3.36 -1.92
C PHE A 54 8.95 -4.13 -3.07
N PRO A 55 8.52 -5.39 -2.86
CA PRO A 55 8.08 -6.24 -3.96
C PRO A 55 6.77 -5.78 -4.59
N THR A 56 5.89 -5.13 -3.84
CA THR A 56 4.49 -4.88 -4.23
C THR A 56 4.14 -3.40 -4.37
N ARG A 57 5.14 -2.50 -4.50
CA ARG A 57 4.96 -1.06 -4.71
C ARG A 57 6.18 -0.45 -5.42
N ALA A 58 6.27 0.88 -5.52
CA ALA A 58 7.32 1.64 -6.19
C ALA A 58 7.41 1.47 -7.73
N HIS A 59 6.37 0.91 -8.35
CA HIS A 59 6.27 0.66 -9.80
C HIS A 59 4.89 1.10 -10.34
N ASN A 60 4.60 2.40 -10.19
CA ASN A 60 3.33 3.00 -10.64
C ASN A 60 3.10 2.82 -12.14
N ASP A 61 4.16 2.87 -12.95
CA ASP A 61 4.13 2.64 -14.39
C ASP A 61 3.52 1.28 -14.77
N PHE A 62 3.87 0.24 -14.02
CA PHE A 62 3.29 -1.09 -14.19
C PHE A 62 1.84 -1.16 -13.73
N ILE A 63 1.57 -0.78 -12.48
CA ILE A 63 0.23 -1.01 -11.89
C ILE A 63 -0.84 -0.08 -12.47
N GLN A 64 -0.48 1.09 -13.00
CA GLN A 64 -1.41 1.94 -13.74
C GLN A 64 -1.99 1.25 -15.00
N GLU A 65 -1.27 0.29 -15.59
CA GLU A 65 -1.77 -0.52 -16.71
C GLU A 65 -2.64 -1.71 -16.26
N HIS A 66 -2.61 -2.05 -14.96
CA HIS A 66 -3.22 -3.24 -14.37
C HIS A 66 -3.97 -2.93 -13.07
N MET A 67 -4.64 -1.77 -12.98
CA MET A 67 -5.28 -1.28 -11.75
C MET A 67 -6.25 -2.27 -11.12
N GLU A 68 -6.78 -3.19 -11.91
CA GLU A 68 -7.64 -4.26 -11.44
C GLU A 68 -6.95 -5.33 -10.57
N GLU A 69 -5.62 -5.33 -10.55
CA GLU A 69 -4.76 -6.16 -9.70
C GLU A 69 -4.27 -5.45 -8.44
N CYS A 70 -4.78 -4.24 -8.14
CA CYS A 70 -4.57 -3.62 -6.84
C CYS A 70 -5.16 -4.52 -5.72
N PRO A 71 -4.54 -4.58 -4.53
CA PRO A 71 -5.11 -5.27 -3.38
C PRO A 71 -6.50 -4.75 -3.05
N GLN A 72 -7.36 -5.65 -2.59
CA GLN A 72 -8.74 -5.32 -2.24
C GLN A 72 -9.05 -5.62 -0.78
N ILE A 73 -9.99 -4.88 -0.22
CA ILE A 73 -10.46 -5.05 1.15
C ILE A 73 -11.99 -4.92 1.20
N TYR A 74 -12.63 -5.73 2.05
CA TYR A 74 -14.02 -5.51 2.43
C TYR A 74 -14.10 -4.42 3.49
N LEU A 75 -14.89 -3.40 3.18
CA LEU A 75 -15.18 -2.27 4.05
C LEU A 75 -16.64 -2.32 4.49
N MET A 76 -16.95 -1.67 5.61
CA MET A 76 -18.30 -1.59 6.15
C MET A 76 -18.64 -0.12 6.39
N SER A 77 -19.73 0.36 5.79
CA SER A 77 -20.22 1.71 6.07
C SER A 77 -20.56 1.91 7.55
N ASP A 78 -20.73 3.17 7.95
CA ASP A 78 -21.41 3.49 9.20
C ASP A 78 -22.78 2.82 9.27
N ARG A 79 -23.24 2.56 10.50
CA ARG A 79 -24.60 2.13 10.79
C ARG A 79 -25.54 3.31 10.61
N ILE A 80 -26.51 3.18 9.71
CA ILE A 80 -27.50 4.23 9.45
C ILE A 80 -28.88 3.77 9.89
N LEU A 81 -29.50 4.52 10.78
CA LEU A 81 -30.86 4.30 11.25
C LEU A 81 -31.88 4.66 10.17
N SER A 82 -32.71 3.70 9.77
CA SER A 82 -33.89 3.98 8.93
C SER A 82 -35.00 4.57 9.79
N LYS A 83 -35.63 5.67 9.36
CA LYS A 83 -36.84 6.22 10.01
C LYS A 83 -38.11 5.94 9.20
N GLU A 84 -37.92 5.52 7.96
CA GLU A 84 -38.95 5.28 6.96
C GLU A 84 -38.78 3.88 6.38
N THR A 85 -39.53 3.57 5.32
CA THR A 85 -39.45 2.31 4.58
C THR A 85 -38.48 2.35 3.40
N SER A 86 -37.67 3.40 3.32
CA SER A 86 -36.52 3.48 2.41
C SER A 86 -35.36 4.17 3.11
N LEU A 87 -34.15 3.85 2.67
CA LEU A 87 -32.93 4.41 3.25
C LEU A 87 -31.86 4.62 2.18
N THR A 88 -31.08 5.69 2.29
CA THR A 88 -29.88 5.90 1.48
C THR A 88 -28.65 5.92 2.38
N ILE A 89 -27.64 5.13 2.03
CA ILE A 89 -26.36 5.02 2.75
C ILE A 89 -25.24 5.53 1.86
N ALA A 90 -24.57 6.61 2.27
CA ALA A 90 -23.33 7.08 1.65
C ALA A 90 -22.14 6.27 2.21
N PHE A 91 -21.84 5.13 1.59
CA PHE A 91 -21.00 4.10 2.19
C PHE A 91 -19.50 4.46 2.20
N MET A 92 -19.05 5.40 1.36
CA MET A 92 -17.67 5.91 1.37
C MET A 92 -17.41 7.08 2.32
N LYS A 93 -18.45 7.61 2.99
CA LYS A 93 -18.38 8.88 3.73
C LYS A 93 -17.24 8.96 4.77
N THR A 94 -16.91 7.85 5.43
CA THR A 94 -15.92 7.79 6.51
C THR A 94 -14.55 7.29 6.07
N TYR A 95 -14.39 6.96 4.79
CA TYR A 95 -13.15 6.45 4.24
C TYR A 95 -12.35 7.54 3.54
N TYR A 96 -11.03 7.38 3.51
CA TYR A 96 -10.12 8.31 2.88
C TYR A 96 -10.08 8.06 1.36
N PRO A 97 -10.60 8.99 0.52
CA PRO A 97 -10.80 8.74 -0.90
C PRO A 97 -9.49 8.60 -1.69
N ASP A 98 -8.39 9.18 -1.20
CA ASP A 98 -7.09 9.06 -1.85
C ASP A 98 -6.44 7.69 -1.64
N GLN A 99 -6.89 6.92 -0.65
CA GLN A 99 -6.41 5.57 -0.37
C GLN A 99 -7.32 4.48 -0.95
N LEU A 100 -8.63 4.72 -1.00
CA LEU A 100 -9.62 3.69 -1.20
C LEU A 100 -10.63 4.08 -2.29
N VAL A 101 -10.82 3.19 -3.26
CA VAL A 101 -11.81 3.35 -4.33
C VAL A 101 -12.73 2.13 -4.38
N PRO A 102 -14.06 2.29 -4.35
CA PRO A 102 -14.98 1.15 -4.48
C PRO A 102 -14.75 0.35 -5.76
N ASN A 103 -14.79 -0.98 -5.67
CA ASN A 103 -14.71 -1.85 -6.83
C ASN A 103 -16.08 -1.90 -7.54
N TYR A 104 -16.16 -1.20 -8.67
CA TYR A 104 -17.31 -1.26 -9.60
C TYR A 104 -17.07 -2.14 -10.83
N ARG A 105 -15.86 -2.68 -10.99
CA ARG A 105 -15.53 -3.61 -12.07
C ARG A 105 -16.29 -4.92 -11.87
N ASP A 106 -16.27 -5.43 -10.65
CA ASP A 106 -16.95 -6.66 -10.27
C ASP A 106 -18.39 -6.37 -9.82
N ASN A 107 -19.33 -7.27 -10.13
CA ASN A 107 -20.75 -7.02 -9.89
C ASN A 107 -21.05 -6.81 -8.37
N PRO A 108 -21.47 -5.60 -7.94
CA PRO A 108 -21.77 -5.34 -6.53
C PRO A 108 -22.87 -6.26 -5.98
N LYS A 109 -23.85 -6.67 -6.81
CA LYS A 109 -24.93 -7.56 -6.37
C LYS A 109 -24.48 -8.96 -6.01
N LYS A 110 -23.29 -9.37 -6.46
CA LYS A 110 -22.70 -10.68 -6.18
C LYS A 110 -21.74 -10.63 -5.00
N TYR A 111 -21.00 -9.53 -4.86
CA TYR A 111 -19.89 -9.43 -3.90
C TYR A 111 -20.21 -8.55 -2.70
N TRP A 112 -21.19 -7.65 -2.78
CA TRP A 112 -21.51 -6.74 -1.69
C TRP A 112 -22.78 -7.19 -0.97
N GLU A 113 -22.87 -6.83 0.31
CA GLU A 113 -24.02 -7.14 1.15
C GLU A 113 -24.57 -5.85 1.76
N VAL A 114 -25.89 -5.71 1.74
CA VAL A 114 -26.61 -4.76 2.59
C VAL A 114 -27.17 -5.56 3.75
N ILE A 115 -26.88 -5.16 4.98
CA ILE A 115 -27.22 -5.94 6.17
C ILE A 115 -28.07 -5.08 7.09
N ASP A 116 -29.24 -5.60 7.46
CA ASP A 116 -30.01 -5.13 8.61
C ASP A 116 -29.27 -5.56 9.88
N ARG A 117 -28.64 -4.61 10.56
CA ARG A 117 -27.84 -4.88 11.75
C ARG A 117 -28.68 -5.07 13.01
N THR A 118 -29.98 -4.76 12.96
CA THR A 118 -30.90 -4.99 14.07
C THR A 118 -31.34 -6.45 14.10
N THR A 119 -31.61 -7.06 12.93
CA THR A 119 -31.98 -8.49 12.83
C THR A 119 -30.80 -9.40 12.50
N GLY A 120 -29.75 -8.87 11.90
CA GLY A 120 -28.62 -9.63 11.36
C GLY A 120 -28.86 -10.20 9.95
N GLU A 121 -29.99 -9.88 9.32
CA GLU A 121 -30.36 -10.41 8.01
C GLU A 121 -29.72 -9.65 6.86
N VAL A 122 -29.32 -10.39 5.82
CA VAL A 122 -28.85 -9.82 4.55
C VAL A 122 -30.08 -9.41 3.72
N ILE A 123 -30.10 -8.16 3.28
CA ILE A 123 -31.16 -7.62 2.43
C ILE A 123 -30.99 -8.15 1.01
N ASP A 124 -32.10 -8.63 0.45
CA ASP A 124 -32.15 -9.17 -0.90
C ASP A 124 -31.57 -8.18 -1.93
N ALA A 125 -30.74 -8.68 -2.83
CA ALA A 125 -30.05 -7.89 -3.83
C ALA A 125 -31.00 -7.10 -4.76
N SER A 126 -32.24 -7.54 -4.93
CA SER A 126 -33.27 -6.83 -5.70
C SER A 126 -33.85 -5.60 -4.99
N LEU A 127 -33.72 -5.52 -3.65
CA LEU A 127 -34.30 -4.46 -2.83
C LEU A 127 -33.40 -3.24 -2.66
N TRP A 128 -32.18 -3.27 -3.19
CA TRP A 128 -31.31 -2.10 -3.18
C TRP A 128 -30.78 -1.75 -4.56
N THR A 129 -30.32 -0.53 -4.75
CA THR A 129 -29.61 -0.07 -5.97
C THR A 129 -28.41 0.75 -5.55
N ILE A 130 -27.46 0.95 -6.47
CA ILE A 130 -26.24 1.70 -6.22
C ILE A 130 -26.16 2.89 -7.17
N ASP A 131 -25.86 4.05 -6.60
CA ASP A 131 -25.39 5.23 -7.30
C ASP A 131 -23.86 5.22 -7.20
N GLN A 132 -23.22 4.92 -8.33
CA GLN A 132 -21.76 4.81 -8.41
C GLN A 132 -21.09 6.19 -8.44
N GLU A 133 -21.77 7.22 -8.94
CA GLU A 133 -21.23 8.58 -9.03
C GLU A 133 -21.15 9.23 -7.65
N GLN A 134 -22.15 8.98 -6.79
CA GLN A 134 -22.21 9.56 -5.45
C GLN A 134 -21.76 8.60 -4.33
N HIS A 135 -21.35 7.37 -4.68
CA HIS A 135 -21.04 6.30 -3.75
C HIS A 135 -22.14 6.07 -2.70
N ARG A 136 -23.38 5.85 -3.17
CA ARG A 136 -24.56 5.63 -2.33
C ARG A 136 -25.27 4.33 -2.66
N VAL A 137 -25.76 3.65 -1.63
CA VAL A 137 -26.72 2.55 -1.78
C VAL A 137 -28.09 3.01 -1.33
N MET A 138 -29.09 2.84 -2.19
CA MET A 138 -30.50 3.09 -1.89
C MET A 138 -31.17 1.75 -1.59
N ILE A 139 -31.79 1.64 -0.42
CA ILE A 139 -32.45 0.43 0.08
C ILE A 139 -33.96 0.72 0.11
N LYS A 140 -34.74 -0.21 -0.44
CA LYS A 140 -36.21 -0.21 -0.38
C LYS A 140 -36.67 -1.17 0.70
N GLU A 141 -37.90 -0.96 1.16
CA GLU A 141 -38.58 -1.84 2.12
C GLU A 141 -37.80 -2.02 3.43
N THR A 142 -37.10 -0.97 3.88
CA THR A 142 -36.45 -0.98 5.18
C THR A 142 -37.50 -1.00 6.30
N THR A 143 -37.14 -1.57 7.45
CA THR A 143 -37.95 -1.50 8.65
C THR A 143 -37.62 -0.21 9.40
N PRO A 144 -38.60 0.66 9.70
CA PRO A 144 -38.36 1.84 10.51
C PRO A 144 -37.73 1.45 11.86
N TRP A 145 -36.75 2.25 12.29
CA TRP A 145 -35.97 2.12 13.51
C TRP A 145 -34.94 0.99 13.54
N HIS A 146 -34.69 0.33 12.41
CA HIS A 146 -33.55 -0.58 12.25
C HIS A 146 -32.31 0.15 11.75
N GLU A 147 -31.13 -0.40 12.06
CA GLU A 147 -29.85 0.09 11.53
C GLU A 147 -29.39 -0.76 10.36
N TYR A 148 -28.87 -0.11 9.32
CA TYR A 148 -28.38 -0.78 8.11
C TYR A 148 -26.93 -0.40 7.83
N THR A 149 -26.19 -1.32 7.21
CA THR A 149 -24.83 -1.07 6.69
C THR A 149 -24.67 -1.67 5.30
N VAL A 150 -23.69 -1.19 4.56
CA VAL A 150 -23.19 -1.82 3.33
C VAL A 150 -21.81 -2.42 3.61
N SER A 151 -21.63 -3.71 3.35
CA SER A 151 -20.33 -4.37 3.22
C SER A 151 -19.93 -4.36 1.74
N PHE A 152 -18.81 -3.73 1.38
CA PHE A 152 -18.43 -3.51 -0.01
C PHE A 152 -16.95 -3.74 -0.25
N LEU A 153 -16.59 -4.13 -1.48
CA LEU A 153 -15.18 -4.24 -1.91
C LEU A 153 -14.64 -2.87 -2.34
N ALA A 154 -13.42 -2.57 -1.91
CA ALA A 154 -12.66 -1.42 -2.37
C ALA A 154 -11.23 -1.84 -2.74
N TYR A 155 -10.69 -1.20 -3.77
CA TYR A 155 -9.27 -1.23 -4.10
C TYR A 155 -8.50 -0.34 -3.15
N ILE A 156 -7.32 -0.81 -2.71
CA ILE A 156 -6.31 -0.01 -2.01
C ILE A 156 -5.42 0.59 -3.10
N ILE A 157 -5.56 1.89 -3.35
CA ILE A 157 -4.85 2.61 -4.41
C ILE A 157 -3.67 3.45 -3.90
N TRP A 158 -3.40 3.38 -2.59
CA TRP A 158 -2.22 4.00 -1.98
C TRP A 158 -1.67 3.06 -0.90
N ASP A 159 -0.41 2.66 -1.04
CA ASP A 159 0.26 1.76 -0.11
C ASP A 159 0.20 2.35 1.31
N PRO A 160 -0.29 1.60 2.33
CA PRO A 160 -0.54 2.18 3.64
C PRO A 160 0.74 2.63 4.37
N VAL A 161 1.89 1.99 4.11
CA VAL A 161 3.17 2.39 4.73
C VAL A 161 3.71 3.64 4.06
N GLU A 162 3.66 3.69 2.74
CA GLU A 162 4.08 4.86 1.97
C GLU A 162 3.17 6.06 2.25
N MET A 163 1.85 5.87 2.29
CA MET A 163 0.86 6.87 2.70
C MET A 163 1.16 7.41 4.10
N TYR A 164 1.41 6.54 5.07
CA TYR A 164 1.76 6.97 6.43
C TYR A 164 3.03 7.85 6.41
N ASN A 165 4.06 7.44 5.68
CA ASN A 165 5.30 8.22 5.58
C ASN A 165 5.08 9.56 4.87
N HIS A 166 4.28 9.57 3.79
CA HIS A 166 3.95 10.76 3.03
C HIS A 166 3.21 11.79 3.87
N LEU A 167 2.17 11.36 4.59
CA LEU A 167 1.37 12.23 5.45
C LEU A 167 2.15 12.68 6.69
N THR A 168 2.97 11.81 7.27
CA THR A 168 3.75 12.13 8.48
C THR A 168 4.87 13.12 8.19
N ASN A 169 5.51 13.01 7.03
CA ASN A 169 6.65 13.85 6.64
C ASN A 169 6.26 15.00 5.70
N ASP A 170 4.98 15.17 5.39
CA ASP A 170 4.46 16.21 4.49
C ASP A 170 5.19 16.26 3.14
N TRP A 171 5.22 15.13 2.44
CA TRP A 171 5.88 15.00 1.14
C TRP A 171 5.18 15.77 0.00
N GLY A 172 4.12 16.52 0.29
CA GLY A 172 3.43 17.39 -0.65
C GLY A 172 2.88 16.65 -1.88
N ASP A 173 3.23 17.13 -3.07
CA ASP A 173 2.74 16.61 -4.35
C ASP A 173 3.55 15.40 -4.88
N LYS A 174 4.37 14.76 -4.04
CA LYS A 174 5.04 13.50 -4.42
C LYS A 174 3.98 12.48 -4.84
N GLU A 175 4.20 11.82 -5.97
CA GLU A 175 3.29 10.79 -6.47
C GLU A 175 3.13 9.66 -5.43
N HIS A 176 1.88 9.30 -5.15
CA HIS A 176 1.52 8.24 -4.21
C HIS A 176 1.88 6.87 -4.79
N GLU A 177 2.53 6.01 -4.01
CA GLU A 177 2.86 4.66 -4.48
C GLU A 177 1.62 3.76 -4.45
N ILE A 178 1.24 3.23 -5.62
CA ILE A 178 0.08 2.33 -5.77
C ILE A 178 0.56 0.89 -5.50
N PRO A 179 -0.08 0.14 -4.58
CA PRO A 179 0.30 -1.23 -4.29
C PRO A 179 -0.32 -2.21 -5.29
N PHE A 180 0.28 -3.37 -5.47
CA PHE A 180 -0.23 -4.45 -6.35
C PHE A 180 -0.20 -5.82 -5.69
N ASP A 181 -1.22 -6.64 -5.97
CA ASP A 181 -1.43 -7.96 -5.34
C ASP A 181 -0.59 -9.04 -6.02
N ALA A 182 0.37 -9.59 -5.29
CA ALA A 182 1.29 -10.63 -5.76
C ALA A 182 0.62 -11.96 -6.16
N LEU A 183 -0.66 -12.15 -5.83
CA LEU A 183 -1.44 -13.31 -6.25
C LEU A 183 -2.04 -13.16 -7.65
N GLN A 184 -2.11 -11.95 -8.18
CA GLN A 184 -2.66 -11.67 -9.51
C GLN A 184 -1.62 -11.99 -10.59
N PRO A 185 -2.05 -12.49 -11.77
CA PRO A 185 -1.13 -13.07 -12.74
C PRO A 185 -0.11 -12.08 -13.32
N HIS A 186 -0.51 -10.85 -13.64
CA HIS A 186 0.42 -9.86 -14.20
C HIS A 186 1.41 -9.39 -13.14
N SER A 187 0.91 -9.08 -11.94
CA SER A 187 1.69 -8.64 -10.78
C SER A 187 2.66 -9.72 -10.32
N HIS A 188 2.23 -10.97 -10.24
CA HIS A 188 3.08 -12.11 -9.90
C HIS A 188 4.26 -12.24 -10.86
N GLN A 189 3.99 -12.20 -12.16
CA GLN A 189 5.02 -12.30 -13.19
C GLN A 189 5.97 -11.10 -13.14
N PHE A 190 5.43 -9.89 -13.00
CA PHE A 190 6.19 -8.65 -12.89
C PHE A 190 7.14 -8.67 -11.69
N ILE A 191 6.66 -9.06 -10.51
CA ILE A 191 7.46 -9.16 -9.29
C ILE A 191 8.65 -10.11 -9.50
N LEU A 192 8.41 -11.29 -10.08
CA LEU A 192 9.48 -12.26 -10.32
C LEU A 192 10.52 -11.74 -11.31
N ASP A 193 10.10 -11.07 -12.37
CA ASP A 193 11.03 -10.59 -13.41
C ASP A 193 11.81 -9.35 -12.97
N THR A 194 11.17 -8.44 -12.23
CA THR A 194 11.82 -7.30 -11.60
C THR A 194 12.81 -7.76 -10.53
N MET A 195 12.44 -8.75 -9.70
CA MET A 195 13.34 -9.32 -8.70
C MET A 195 14.56 -9.99 -9.34
N LYS A 196 14.38 -10.79 -10.41
CA LYS A 196 15.49 -11.40 -11.15
C LYS A 196 16.42 -10.34 -11.75
N SER A 197 15.87 -9.27 -12.31
CA SER A 197 16.65 -8.19 -12.92
C SER A 197 17.43 -7.41 -11.87
N TRP A 198 16.77 -7.07 -10.76
CA TRP A 198 17.39 -6.41 -9.61
C TRP A 198 18.54 -7.23 -9.00
N LEU A 199 18.35 -8.55 -8.83
CA LEU A 199 19.40 -9.45 -8.36
C LEU A 199 20.61 -9.48 -9.30
N LYS A 200 20.40 -9.46 -10.62
CA LYS A 200 21.50 -9.39 -11.60
C LYS A 200 22.26 -8.07 -11.49
N ASP A 201 21.57 -6.95 -11.30
CA ASP A 201 22.21 -5.64 -11.17
C ASP A 201 22.98 -5.51 -9.85
N ILE A 202 22.45 -6.07 -8.76
CA ILE A 202 23.18 -6.21 -7.50
C ILE A 202 24.42 -7.09 -7.69
N GLN A 203 24.32 -8.22 -8.39
CA GLN A 203 25.46 -9.10 -8.64
C GLN A 203 26.55 -8.42 -9.50
N ARG A 204 26.17 -7.62 -10.49
CA ARG A 204 27.08 -6.80 -11.29
C ARG A 204 27.80 -5.76 -10.42
N LEU A 205 27.08 -5.10 -9.51
CA LEU A 205 27.66 -4.16 -8.56
C LEU A 205 28.67 -4.83 -7.62
N MET A 206 28.39 -6.05 -7.14
CA MET A 206 29.34 -6.79 -6.30
C MET A 206 30.58 -7.25 -7.09
N SER A 207 30.41 -7.60 -8.36
CA SER A 207 31.50 -8.11 -9.21
C SER A 207 32.45 -7.00 -9.71
N SER A 208 32.04 -5.73 -9.66
CA SER A 208 32.87 -4.56 -10.01
C SER A 208 33.73 -4.02 -8.86
N GLY A 209 33.79 -4.73 -7.72
CA GLY A 209 34.62 -4.37 -6.57
C GLY A 209 33.90 -3.53 -5.49
N SER A 210 32.58 -3.37 -5.59
CA SER A 210 31.75 -2.74 -4.55
C SER A 210 31.54 -3.69 -3.36
N PRO A 211 31.32 -3.20 -2.13
CA PRO A 211 31.09 -4.02 -0.95
C PRO A 211 29.91 -4.99 -1.09
N ARG A 212 29.90 -6.03 -0.25
CA ARG A 212 28.83 -7.02 -0.19
C ARG A 212 27.50 -6.33 0.13
N SER A 213 26.66 -6.22 -0.89
CA SER A 213 25.27 -5.79 -0.78
C SER A 213 24.41 -6.96 -0.31
N PHE A 214 23.62 -6.75 0.73
CA PHE A 214 22.69 -7.71 1.29
C PHE A 214 21.26 -7.20 1.11
N ILE A 215 20.32 -8.13 0.98
CA ILE A 215 18.90 -7.84 0.73
C ILE A 215 18.18 -7.79 2.07
N ASN A 216 17.35 -6.77 2.28
CA ASN A 216 16.42 -6.73 3.39
C ASN A 216 14.99 -6.60 2.85
N PHE A 217 14.23 -7.69 2.89
CA PHE A 217 12.82 -7.70 2.47
C PHE A 217 11.97 -6.98 3.52
N HIS A 218 11.17 -6.02 3.07
CA HIS A 218 10.14 -5.36 3.87
C HIS A 218 8.78 -5.69 3.28
#